data_AF-A0A9C9T9V3-F1
#
_entry.id   AF-A0A9C9T9V3-F1
#
_cell.length_a   1.000
_cell.length_b   1.000
_cell.length_c   1.000
_cell.angle_alpha   90.00
_cell.angle_beta   90.00
_cell.angle_gamma   90.00
#
_symmetry.space_group_name_H-M   'P 1'
#
loop_
_entity.id
_entity.type
_entity.pdbx_description
1 polymer ?
#
loop_
_entity_poly.entity_id
_entity_poly.type
_entity_poly.pdbx_seq_one_letter_code
_entity_poly.pdbx_strand_id
1 'polypeptide(L)'
;MQFSYWKNQNFYILSITAIAAVAVGVASLLLPPQMIIIAAVAIIGAGIVLNYPEFGFLAILVFLSSVLSEESIPTVQAGPVQVYITDVIMLFLLVIMLVRLLVDPNFKLEFSPMSLPLFVFWGFALLSTILGILGGNVIIGRGLHEMRIVSYYLLFFLFIHLIREKKQLERTLDWLFLLATITAAATLAQYILGDTFVFLEGRVEPFSPENQAMANVIRVTDNPGEGLITTAFIVLTIRLFLSQLKFKNIYQFFQWAILGGAMLIGFNRTHWAVAAISLAITFFMTNLEQRKKILTWSLYLLWLLPIVILPGLIMPDSPYGQLVQAAFVRLTSLFTTQSYVDP
;
A
#
# COMPACT_ATOMS: atom_id res chain seq x y z
N MET A 1 -0.10 -57.29 -0.69
CA MET A 1 0.35 -56.75 -2.01
C MET A 1 -0.24 -55.36 -2.19
N GLN A 2 0.53 -54.31 -1.88
CA GLN A 2 0.11 -52.89 -1.97
C GLN A 2 1.11 -52.05 -2.80
N PHE A 3 1.65 -52.62 -3.89
CA PHE A 3 2.66 -51.96 -4.73
C PHE A 3 2.13 -51.25 -5.98
N SER A 4 0.80 -51.21 -6.20
CA SER A 4 0.24 -50.71 -7.47
C SER A 4 -0.03 -49.20 -7.51
N TYR A 5 -0.29 -48.56 -6.37
CA TYR A 5 -0.76 -47.16 -6.36
C TYR A 5 0.35 -46.12 -6.58
N TRP A 6 1.58 -46.42 -6.18
CA TRP A 6 2.72 -45.50 -6.28
C TRP A 6 3.29 -45.34 -7.70
N LYS A 7 2.97 -46.25 -8.62
CA LYS A 7 3.54 -46.24 -9.97
C LYS A 7 2.88 -45.20 -10.90
N ASN A 8 1.62 -44.83 -10.63
CA ASN A 8 0.86 -43.94 -11.53
C ASN A 8 1.13 -42.45 -11.27
N GLN A 9 1.24 -41.98 -10.02
CA GLN A 9 1.45 -40.55 -9.75
C GLN A 9 2.80 -40.06 -10.32
N ASN A 10 3.87 -40.85 -10.17
CA ASN A 10 5.17 -40.50 -10.73
C ASN A 10 5.14 -40.42 -12.26
N PHE A 11 4.38 -41.30 -12.92
CA PHE A 11 4.24 -41.27 -14.38
C PHE A 11 3.53 -40.00 -14.88
N TYR A 12 2.47 -39.56 -14.20
CA TYR A 12 1.80 -38.30 -14.56
C TYR A 12 2.69 -37.08 -14.34
N ILE A 13 3.39 -37.00 -13.20
CA ILE A 13 4.32 -35.90 -12.92
C ILE A 13 5.45 -35.86 -13.95
N LEU A 14 6.07 -37.00 -14.26
CA LEU A 14 7.12 -37.09 -15.28
C LEU A 14 6.61 -36.69 -16.67
N SER A 15 5.39 -37.11 -17.04
CA SER A 15 4.79 -36.75 -18.34
C SER A 15 4.53 -35.25 -18.45
N ILE A 16 3.94 -34.64 -17.41
CA ILE A 16 3.70 -33.18 -17.36
C ILE A 16 5.03 -32.42 -17.41
N THR A 17 6.03 -32.90 -16.68
CA THR A 17 7.37 -32.26 -16.64
C THR A 17 8.08 -32.38 -17.99
N ALA A 18 7.99 -33.53 -18.66
CA ALA A 18 8.56 -33.74 -19.99
C ALA A 18 7.88 -32.83 -21.03
N ILE A 19 6.54 -32.74 -21.02
CA ILE A 19 5.80 -31.84 -21.91
C ILE A 19 6.18 -30.38 -21.65
N ALA A 20 6.25 -29.97 -20.38
CA ALA A 20 6.66 -28.61 -20.01
C ALA A 20 8.11 -28.32 -20.46
N ALA A 21 9.04 -29.26 -20.28
CA ALA A 21 10.42 -29.12 -20.71
C ALA A 21 10.55 -29.00 -22.23
N VAL A 22 9.80 -29.81 -22.99
CA VAL A 22 9.75 -29.70 -24.46
C VAL A 22 9.15 -28.36 -24.88
N ALA A 23 8.06 -27.92 -24.26
CA ALA A 23 7.44 -26.63 -24.56
C ALA A 23 8.41 -25.46 -24.31
N VAL A 24 9.16 -25.49 -23.19
CA VAL A 24 10.21 -24.50 -22.89
C VAL A 24 11.35 -24.57 -23.90
N GLY A 25 11.78 -25.77 -24.30
CA GLY A 25 12.82 -25.96 -25.31
C GLY A 25 12.40 -25.48 -26.71
N VAL A 26 11.13 -25.65 -27.09
CA VAL A 26 10.60 -25.09 -28.35
C VAL A 26 10.47 -23.57 -28.25
N ALA A 27 9.95 -23.06 -27.13
CA ALA A 27 9.84 -21.62 -26.90
C ALA A 27 11.22 -20.92 -26.94
N SER A 28 12.29 -21.58 -26.49
CA SER A 28 13.64 -21.01 -26.53
C SER A 28 14.25 -20.89 -27.91
N LEU A 29 13.75 -21.66 -28.88
CA LEU A 29 14.13 -21.53 -30.29
C LEU A 29 13.36 -20.41 -31.00
N LEU A 30 12.14 -20.11 -30.53
CA LEU A 30 11.22 -19.18 -31.20
C LEU A 30 11.22 -17.77 -30.60
N LEU A 31 11.54 -17.64 -29.31
CA LEU A 31 11.43 -16.38 -28.57
C LEU A 31 12.80 -15.82 -28.18
N PRO A 32 12.95 -14.49 -28.12
CA PRO A 32 14.14 -13.86 -27.57
C PRO A 32 14.41 -14.31 -26.12
N PRO A 33 15.67 -14.46 -25.69
CA PRO A 33 16.03 -14.93 -24.35
C PRO A 33 15.37 -14.15 -23.20
N GLN A 34 15.17 -12.83 -23.39
CA GLN A 34 14.51 -11.96 -22.41
C GLN A 34 13.06 -12.37 -22.16
N MET A 35 12.31 -12.73 -23.20
CA MET A 35 10.91 -13.17 -23.09
C MET A 35 10.81 -14.50 -22.33
N ILE A 36 11.78 -15.40 -22.52
CA ILE A 36 11.84 -16.68 -21.80
C ILE A 36 12.07 -16.43 -20.31
N ILE A 37 12.98 -15.53 -19.96
CA ILE A 37 13.26 -15.15 -18.57
C ILE A 37 12.00 -14.53 -17.94
N ILE A 38 11.34 -13.59 -18.64
CA ILE A 38 10.10 -12.98 -18.16
C ILE A 38 9.01 -14.03 -17.96
N ALA A 39 8.83 -14.95 -18.92
CA ALA A 39 7.86 -16.04 -18.81
C ALA A 39 8.19 -16.97 -17.63
N ALA A 40 9.46 -17.33 -17.43
CA ALA A 40 9.88 -18.15 -16.30
C ALA A 40 9.61 -17.46 -14.96
N VAL A 41 9.95 -16.17 -14.83
CA VAL A 41 9.65 -15.36 -13.64
C VAL A 41 8.15 -15.25 -13.42
N ALA A 42 7.35 -15.04 -14.46
CA ALA A 42 5.89 -14.97 -14.38
C ALA A 42 5.27 -16.30 -13.92
N ILE A 43 5.75 -17.44 -14.42
CA ILE A 43 5.29 -18.77 -14.01
C ILE A 43 5.65 -19.05 -12.54
N ILE A 44 6.88 -18.75 -12.13
CA ILE A 44 7.32 -18.90 -10.74
C ILE A 44 6.48 -17.98 -9.83
N GLY A 45 6.32 -16.72 -10.21
CA GLY A 45 5.49 -15.75 -9.48
C GLY A 45 4.05 -16.20 -9.36
N ALA A 46 3.42 -16.66 -10.44
CA ALA A 46 2.08 -17.21 -10.43
C ALA A 46 1.97 -18.44 -9.52
N GLY A 47 2.97 -19.33 -9.54
CA GLY A 47 3.05 -20.49 -8.65
C GLY A 47 3.16 -20.07 -7.17
N ILE A 48 3.93 -19.03 -6.87
CA ILE A 48 4.01 -18.46 -5.51
C ILE A 48 2.66 -17.88 -5.11
N VAL A 49 2.03 -17.05 -5.94
CA VAL A 49 0.73 -16.40 -5.65
C VAL A 49 -0.40 -17.43 -5.49
N LEU A 50 -0.38 -18.52 -6.25
CA LEU A 50 -1.37 -19.59 -6.14
C LEU A 50 -1.34 -20.27 -4.76
N ASN A 51 -0.12 -20.48 -4.23
CA ASN A 51 0.10 -21.10 -2.92
C ASN A 51 0.00 -20.08 -1.77
N TYR A 52 0.37 -18.83 -2.03
CA TYR A 52 0.50 -17.74 -1.06
C TYR A 52 -0.06 -16.44 -1.66
N PRO A 53 -1.39 -16.29 -1.71
CA PRO A 53 -2.05 -15.17 -2.36
C PRO A 53 -1.66 -13.80 -1.78
N GLU A 54 -1.20 -13.74 -0.52
CA GLU A 54 -0.63 -12.55 0.12
C GLU A 54 0.47 -11.88 -0.72
N PHE A 55 1.30 -12.66 -1.42
CA PHE A 55 2.36 -12.09 -2.25
C PHE A 55 1.81 -11.40 -3.50
N GLY A 56 0.61 -11.78 -3.96
CA GLY A 56 -0.08 -11.07 -5.04
C GLY A 56 -0.50 -9.67 -4.59
N PHE A 57 -1.04 -9.54 -3.38
CA PHE A 57 -1.36 -8.23 -2.80
C PHE A 57 -0.12 -7.38 -2.57
N LEU A 58 0.94 -7.98 -2.02
CA LEU A 58 2.20 -7.30 -1.79
C LEU A 58 2.82 -6.82 -3.11
N ALA A 59 2.76 -7.63 -4.17
CA ALA A 59 3.24 -7.22 -5.48
C ALA A 59 2.45 -6.01 -6.01
N ILE A 60 1.12 -6.02 -5.92
CA ILE A 60 0.28 -4.87 -6.30
C ILE A 60 0.64 -3.64 -5.46
N LEU A 61 0.79 -3.80 -4.13
CA LEU A 61 1.21 -2.71 -3.26
C LEU A 61 2.58 -2.16 -3.65
N VAL A 62 3.57 -3.00 -3.97
CA VAL A 62 4.89 -2.54 -4.43
C VAL A 62 4.75 -1.64 -5.65
N PHE A 63 4.00 -2.06 -6.66
CA PHE A 63 3.77 -1.25 -7.86
C PHE A 63 2.98 0.05 -7.59
N LEU A 64 2.09 0.06 -6.60
CA LEU A 64 1.31 1.25 -6.24
C LEU A 64 1.99 2.17 -5.20
N SER A 65 3.00 1.67 -4.48
CA SER A 65 3.60 2.32 -3.29
C SER A 65 4.71 3.35 -3.59
N SER A 66 4.74 3.91 -4.81
CA SER A 66 5.73 4.87 -5.33
C SER A 66 7.19 4.47 -5.37
N VAL A 67 7.52 3.25 -4.92
CA VAL A 67 8.87 2.69 -5.11
C VAL A 67 9.24 2.62 -6.59
N LEU A 68 8.24 2.46 -7.45
CA LEU A 68 8.35 2.48 -8.90
C LEU A 68 7.49 3.64 -9.43
N SER A 69 7.99 4.33 -10.47
CA SER A 69 7.15 5.32 -11.14
C SER A 69 5.97 4.67 -11.83
N GLU A 70 4.85 5.39 -11.95
CA GLU A 70 3.69 4.89 -12.69
C GLU A 70 4.07 4.55 -14.14
N GLU A 71 4.96 5.35 -14.74
CA GLU A 71 5.48 5.14 -16.10
C GLU A 71 6.38 3.90 -16.21
N SER A 72 7.00 3.47 -15.11
CA SER A 72 7.85 2.28 -15.07
C SER A 72 7.07 0.99 -14.85
N ILE A 73 5.77 1.07 -14.51
CA ILE A 73 4.93 -0.12 -14.34
C ILE A 73 4.79 -0.81 -15.70
N PRO A 74 5.22 -2.08 -15.84
CA PRO A 74 5.11 -2.79 -17.11
C PRO A 74 3.66 -2.87 -17.59
N THR A 75 3.45 -2.54 -18.86
CA THR A 75 2.15 -2.65 -19.53
C THR A 75 2.19 -3.69 -20.63
N VAL A 76 1.06 -4.36 -20.84
CA VAL A 76 0.81 -5.27 -21.95
C VAL A 76 -0.21 -4.62 -22.87
N GLN A 77 0.17 -4.42 -24.13
CA GLN A 77 -0.74 -3.88 -25.14
C GLN A 77 -1.70 -4.98 -25.60
N ALA A 78 -2.99 -4.81 -25.30
CA ALA A 78 -4.06 -5.71 -25.73
C ALA A 78 -4.98 -4.96 -26.70
N GLY A 79 -4.53 -4.82 -27.96
CA GLY A 79 -5.22 -4.02 -28.97
C GLY A 79 -5.22 -2.54 -28.60
N PRO A 80 -6.39 -1.85 -28.52
CA PRO A 80 -6.45 -0.43 -28.17
C PRO A 80 -6.33 -0.16 -26.66
N VAL A 81 -6.24 -1.21 -25.82
CA VAL A 81 -6.22 -1.08 -24.36
C VAL A 81 -4.83 -1.41 -23.83
N GLN A 82 -4.37 -0.60 -22.88
CA GLN A 82 -3.15 -0.86 -22.11
C GLN A 82 -3.53 -1.53 -20.78
N VAL A 83 -3.05 -2.75 -20.58
CA VAL A 83 -3.29 -3.52 -19.36
C VAL A 83 -2.03 -3.48 -18.51
N TYR A 84 -2.14 -3.03 -17.27
CA TYR A 84 -0.98 -2.92 -16.39
C TYR A 84 -0.74 -4.28 -15.74
N ILE A 85 0.52 -4.57 -15.37
CA ILE A 85 0.84 -5.83 -14.69
C ILE A 85 0.04 -6.00 -13.39
N THR A 86 -0.28 -4.90 -12.70
CA THR A 86 -1.15 -4.88 -11.52
C THR A 86 -2.57 -5.38 -11.83
N ASP A 87 -3.13 -5.00 -12.98
CA ASP A 87 -4.44 -5.46 -13.45
C ASP A 87 -4.43 -6.97 -13.70
N VAL A 88 -3.33 -7.50 -14.28
CA VAL A 88 -3.14 -8.93 -14.51
C VAL A 88 -3.05 -9.71 -13.20
N ILE A 89 -2.29 -9.21 -12.23
CA ILE A 89 -2.17 -9.85 -10.90
C ILE A 89 -3.53 -9.83 -10.19
N MET A 90 -4.25 -8.71 -10.23
CA MET A 90 -5.58 -8.59 -9.65
C MET A 90 -6.57 -9.58 -10.29
N LEU A 91 -6.58 -9.67 -11.63
CA LEU A 91 -7.42 -10.63 -12.35
C LEU A 91 -7.06 -12.07 -11.98
N PHE A 92 -5.76 -12.38 -11.87
CA PHE A 92 -5.30 -13.71 -11.46
C PHE A 92 -5.76 -14.06 -10.05
N LEU A 93 -5.70 -13.12 -9.10
CA LEU A 93 -6.24 -13.31 -7.74
C LEU A 93 -7.77 -13.52 -7.75
N LEU A 94 -8.51 -12.80 -8.59
CA LEU A 94 -9.96 -13.01 -8.78
C LEU A 94 -10.26 -14.42 -9.31
N VAL A 95 -9.50 -14.88 -10.31
CA VAL A 95 -9.62 -16.25 -10.83
C VAL A 95 -9.32 -17.28 -9.74
N ILE A 96 -8.26 -17.10 -8.95
CA ILE A 96 -7.95 -17.98 -7.81
C ILE A 96 -9.12 -18.03 -6.83
N MET A 97 -9.70 -16.88 -6.49
CA MET A 97 -10.86 -16.80 -5.60
C MET A 97 -12.07 -17.57 -6.17
N LEU A 98 -12.38 -17.40 -7.46
CA LEU A 98 -13.48 -18.11 -8.12
C LEU A 98 -13.22 -19.62 -8.21
N VAL A 99 -12.00 -20.04 -8.55
CA VAL A 99 -11.63 -21.46 -8.58
C VAL A 99 -11.76 -22.08 -7.18
N ARG A 100 -11.28 -21.40 -6.13
CA ARG A 100 -11.45 -21.89 -4.74
C ARG A 100 -12.93 -21.98 -4.36
N LEU A 101 -13.76 -21.02 -4.77
CA LEU A 101 -15.20 -21.06 -4.53
C LEU A 101 -15.88 -22.27 -5.20
N LEU A 102 -15.43 -22.68 -6.39
CA LEU A 102 -16.00 -23.81 -7.14
C LEU A 102 -15.44 -25.17 -6.69
N VAL A 103 -14.17 -25.23 -6.28
CA VAL A 103 -13.46 -26.49 -6.02
C VAL A 103 -13.43 -26.86 -4.54
N ASP A 104 -13.29 -25.88 -3.64
CA ASP A 104 -13.20 -26.14 -2.21
C ASP A 104 -14.59 -25.96 -1.55
N PRO A 105 -15.27 -27.05 -1.16
CA PRO A 105 -16.60 -26.97 -0.55
C PRO A 105 -16.60 -26.27 0.81
N ASN A 106 -15.44 -26.12 1.45
CA ASN A 106 -15.28 -25.37 2.70
C ASN A 106 -15.04 -23.88 2.46
N PHE A 107 -14.84 -23.46 1.20
CA PHE A 107 -14.64 -22.06 0.85
C PHE A 107 -15.98 -21.30 0.87
N LYS A 108 -16.25 -20.61 1.97
CA LYS A 108 -17.40 -19.70 2.11
C LYS A 108 -16.98 -18.26 1.86
N LEU A 109 -17.84 -17.49 1.21
CA LEU A 109 -17.69 -16.03 1.09
C LEU A 109 -18.14 -15.38 2.40
N GLU A 110 -17.25 -14.62 3.02
CA GLU A 110 -17.53 -13.89 4.26
C GLU A 110 -17.89 -12.45 3.91
N PHE A 111 -19.14 -12.07 4.16
CA PHE A 111 -19.59 -10.71 3.93
C PHE A 111 -19.32 -9.85 5.16
N SER A 112 -18.39 -8.91 5.02
CA SER A 112 -18.25 -7.80 5.96
C SER A 112 -19.36 -6.76 5.70
N PRO A 113 -19.81 -5.98 6.70
CA PRO A 113 -20.72 -4.86 6.49
C PRO A 113 -20.26 -3.87 5.41
N MET A 114 -18.94 -3.79 5.16
CA MET A 114 -18.35 -2.96 4.11
C MET A 114 -18.36 -3.61 2.72
N SER A 115 -18.60 -4.93 2.62
CA SER A 115 -18.57 -5.66 1.35
C SER A 115 -19.69 -5.21 0.40
N LEU A 116 -20.92 -5.10 0.88
CA LEU A 116 -22.04 -4.72 0.02
C LEU A 116 -21.91 -3.27 -0.51
N PRO A 117 -21.64 -2.24 0.33
CA PRO A 117 -21.46 -0.88 -0.16
C PRO A 117 -20.35 -0.73 -1.20
N LEU A 118 -19.20 -1.37 -0.98
CA LEU A 118 -18.08 -1.32 -1.93
C LEU A 118 -18.42 -2.01 -3.25
N PHE A 119 -19.12 -3.14 -3.21
CA PHE A 119 -19.49 -3.87 -4.42
C PHE A 119 -20.53 -3.10 -5.24
N VAL A 120 -21.53 -2.53 -4.57
CA VAL A 120 -22.55 -1.68 -5.20
C VAL A 120 -21.88 -0.45 -5.82
N PHE A 121 -20.99 0.24 -5.09
CA PHE A 121 -20.23 1.38 -5.60
C PHE A 121 -19.42 1.00 -6.86
N TRP A 122 -18.68 -0.10 -6.81
CA TRP A 122 -17.92 -0.59 -7.95
C TRP A 122 -18.82 -0.92 -9.15
N GLY A 123 -19.97 -1.57 -8.92
CA GLY A 123 -20.94 -1.90 -9.97
C GLY A 123 -21.54 -0.66 -10.64
N PHE A 124 -21.88 0.36 -9.86
CA PHE A 124 -22.35 1.65 -10.40
C PHE A 124 -21.27 2.37 -11.20
N ALA A 125 -20.02 2.37 -10.73
CA ALA A 125 -18.90 2.96 -11.47
C ALA A 125 -18.66 2.25 -12.82
N LEU A 126 -18.73 0.92 -12.83
CA LEU A 126 -18.61 0.12 -14.06
C LEU A 126 -19.73 0.45 -15.06
N LEU A 127 -20.99 0.43 -14.61
CA LEU A 127 -22.14 0.73 -15.45
C LEU A 127 -22.08 2.16 -16.00
N SER A 128 -21.75 3.14 -15.16
CA SER A 128 -21.59 4.54 -15.56
C SER A 128 -20.49 4.70 -16.62
N THR A 129 -19.35 4.03 -16.43
CA THR A 129 -18.24 4.06 -17.39
C THR A 129 -18.66 3.44 -18.74
N ILE A 130 -19.32 2.29 -18.72
CA ILE A 130 -19.83 1.64 -19.94
C ILE A 130 -20.81 2.54 -20.68
N LEU A 131 -21.79 3.12 -19.97
CA LEU A 131 -22.78 4.03 -20.58
C LEU A 131 -22.13 5.30 -21.14
N GLY A 132 -21.14 5.87 -20.44
CA GLY A 132 -20.38 7.03 -20.89
C GLY A 132 -19.58 6.76 -22.16
N ILE A 133 -18.98 5.58 -22.27
CA ILE A 133 -18.24 5.13 -23.45
C ILE A 133 -19.19 4.85 -24.62
N LEU A 134 -20.28 4.09 -24.40
CA LEU A 134 -21.25 3.77 -25.45
C LEU A 134 -21.99 5.01 -25.96
N GLY A 135 -22.21 6.01 -25.09
CA GLY A 135 -22.78 7.30 -25.45
C GLY A 135 -21.80 8.25 -26.17
N GLY A 136 -20.53 7.88 -26.32
CA GLY A 136 -19.50 8.73 -26.94
C GLY A 136 -19.08 9.95 -26.11
N ASN A 137 -19.51 10.03 -24.84
CA ASN A 137 -19.20 11.15 -23.95
C ASN A 137 -17.81 11.02 -23.31
N VAL A 138 -17.27 9.79 -23.24
CA VAL A 138 -15.99 9.49 -22.60
C VAL A 138 -15.09 8.70 -23.55
N ILE A 139 -13.85 9.16 -23.71
CA ILE A 139 -12.83 8.43 -24.46
C ILE A 139 -12.50 7.13 -23.72
N ILE A 140 -12.51 5.99 -24.43
CA ILE A 140 -12.30 4.64 -23.86
C ILE A 140 -11.08 4.60 -22.93
N GLY A 141 -9.94 5.13 -23.35
CA GLY A 141 -8.70 5.13 -22.56
C GLY A 141 -8.84 5.86 -21.21
N ARG A 142 -9.48 7.04 -21.20
CA ARG A 142 -9.72 7.79 -19.96
C ARG A 142 -10.73 7.06 -19.07
N GLY A 143 -11.83 6.57 -19.64
CA GLY A 143 -12.84 5.81 -18.87
C GLY A 143 -12.25 4.56 -18.21
N LEU A 144 -11.40 3.81 -18.92
CA LEU A 144 -10.73 2.63 -18.37
C LEU A 144 -9.68 2.98 -17.30
N HIS A 145 -8.95 4.10 -17.44
CA HIS A 145 -8.01 4.56 -16.42
C HIS A 145 -8.71 4.88 -15.10
N GLU A 146 -9.80 5.63 -15.13
CA GLU A 146 -10.61 5.93 -13.93
C GLU A 146 -11.23 4.65 -13.33
N MET A 147 -11.75 3.77 -14.19
CA MET A 147 -12.31 2.50 -13.76
C MET A 147 -11.27 1.58 -13.10
N ARG A 148 -9.99 1.69 -13.47
CA ARG A 148 -8.90 0.96 -12.81
C ARG A 148 -8.75 1.37 -11.35
N ILE A 149 -8.71 2.68 -11.08
CA ILE A 149 -8.59 3.22 -9.72
C ILE A 149 -9.74 2.68 -8.86
N VAL A 150 -10.97 2.70 -9.39
CA VAL A 150 -12.14 2.14 -8.71
C VAL A 150 -12.06 0.61 -8.58
N SER A 151 -11.48 -0.10 -9.56
CA SER A 151 -11.33 -1.56 -9.51
C SER A 151 -10.35 -2.01 -8.44
N TYR A 152 -9.41 -1.18 -8.00
CA TYR A 152 -8.57 -1.52 -6.85
C TYR A 152 -9.33 -1.62 -5.52
N TYR A 153 -10.57 -1.10 -5.43
CA TYR A 153 -11.43 -1.43 -4.29
C TYR A 153 -11.79 -2.92 -4.23
N LEU A 154 -11.68 -3.67 -5.34
CA LEU A 154 -11.86 -5.12 -5.34
C LEU A 154 -10.77 -5.86 -4.53
N LEU A 155 -9.60 -5.23 -4.32
CA LEU A 155 -8.54 -5.79 -3.46
C LEU A 155 -9.03 -6.03 -2.04
N PHE A 156 -9.99 -5.25 -1.54
CA PHE A 156 -10.61 -5.48 -0.24
C PHE A 156 -11.27 -6.87 -0.16
N PHE A 157 -12.05 -7.24 -1.19
CA PHE A 157 -12.72 -8.54 -1.23
C PHE A 157 -11.71 -9.65 -1.38
N LEU A 158 -10.76 -9.49 -2.29
CA LEU A 158 -9.67 -10.44 -2.46
C LEU A 158 -8.96 -10.67 -1.12
N PHE A 159 -8.64 -9.61 -0.39
CA PHE A 159 -7.89 -9.69 0.87
C PHE A 159 -8.66 -10.48 1.93
N ILE A 160 -9.93 -10.13 2.15
CA ILE A 160 -10.78 -10.82 3.14
C ILE A 160 -10.98 -12.30 2.78
N HIS A 161 -11.11 -12.63 1.49
CA HIS A 161 -11.45 -13.99 1.08
C HIS A 161 -10.23 -14.92 0.90
N LEU A 162 -9.08 -14.37 0.49
CA LEU A 162 -7.88 -15.15 0.22
C LEU A 162 -6.92 -15.23 1.41
N ILE A 163 -6.92 -14.24 2.32
CA ILE A 163 -6.06 -14.21 3.52
C ILE A 163 -6.86 -14.72 4.72
N ARG A 164 -6.80 -16.05 4.94
CA ARG A 164 -7.62 -16.72 5.96
C ARG A 164 -6.88 -17.05 7.23
N GLU A 165 -5.57 -17.28 7.13
CA GLU A 165 -4.77 -17.67 8.28
C GLU A 165 -4.16 -16.46 8.97
N LYS A 166 -4.13 -16.51 10.31
CA LYS A 166 -3.43 -15.50 11.12
C LYS A 166 -1.98 -15.29 10.67
N LYS A 167 -1.27 -16.37 10.30
CA LYS A 167 0.12 -16.30 9.81
C LYS A 167 0.23 -15.53 8.48
N GLN A 168 -0.73 -15.71 7.57
CA GLN A 168 -0.77 -14.98 6.30
C GLN A 168 -1.02 -13.49 6.56
N LEU A 169 -1.95 -13.17 7.47
CA LEU A 169 -2.21 -11.80 7.88
C LEU A 169 -0.97 -11.15 8.52
N GLU A 170 -0.34 -11.81 9.49
CA GLU A 170 0.88 -11.31 10.15
C GLU A 170 2.00 -11.09 9.14
N ARG A 171 2.25 -12.05 8.24
CA ARG A 171 3.23 -11.92 7.15
C ARG A 171 2.90 -10.73 6.23
N THR A 172 1.64 -10.58 5.85
CA THR A 172 1.22 -9.46 4.98
C THR A 172 1.45 -8.11 5.66
N LEU A 173 1.11 -8.00 6.94
CA LEU A 173 1.35 -6.80 7.73
C LEU A 173 2.84 -6.49 7.89
N ASP A 174 3.66 -7.50 8.18
CA ASP A 174 5.11 -7.31 8.35
C ASP A 174 5.76 -6.83 7.03
N TRP A 175 5.36 -7.37 5.88
CA TRP A 175 5.80 -6.87 4.57
C TRP A 175 5.25 -5.48 4.24
N LEU A 176 4.00 -5.19 4.60
CA LEU A 176 3.42 -3.85 4.45
C LEU A 176 4.20 -2.82 5.27
N PHE A 177 4.56 -3.14 6.52
CA PHE A 177 5.39 -2.27 7.35
C PHE A 177 6.79 -2.11 6.78
N LEU A 178 7.39 -3.17 6.24
CA LEU A 178 8.69 -3.07 5.59
C LEU A 178 8.64 -2.12 4.39
N LEU A 179 7.66 -2.32 3.50
CA LEU A 179 7.47 -1.48 2.31
C LEU A 179 7.23 -0.02 2.70
N ALA A 180 6.31 0.22 3.65
CA ALA A 180 6.04 1.56 4.15
C ALA A 180 7.27 2.21 4.80
N THR A 181 8.10 1.44 5.50
CA THR A 181 9.34 1.94 6.11
C THR A 181 10.36 2.31 5.03
N ILE A 182 10.49 1.51 3.97
CA ILE A 182 11.37 1.81 2.83
C ILE A 182 10.90 3.11 2.15
N THR A 183 9.61 3.22 1.84
CA THR A 183 9.04 4.42 1.23
C THR A 183 9.21 5.65 2.13
N ALA A 184 8.94 5.52 3.44
CA ALA A 184 9.14 6.61 4.40
C ALA A 184 10.61 7.02 4.54
N ALA A 185 11.54 6.05 4.58
CA ALA A 185 12.96 6.34 4.62
C ALA A 185 13.45 7.06 3.36
N ALA A 186 12.94 6.67 2.18
CA ALA A 186 13.21 7.36 0.93
C ALA A 186 12.62 8.78 0.92
N THR A 187 11.41 9.00 1.46
CA THR A 187 10.83 10.35 1.64
C THR A 187 11.68 11.21 2.59
N LEU A 188 12.18 10.65 3.70
CA LEU A 188 13.07 11.35 4.62
C LEU A 188 14.42 11.68 3.97
N ALA A 189 14.99 10.74 3.21
CA ALA A 189 16.23 10.96 2.48
C ALA A 189 16.06 12.06 1.42
N GLN A 190 14.95 12.05 0.67
CA GLN A 190 14.57 13.10 -0.28
C GLN A 190 14.52 14.47 0.41
N TYR A 191 13.90 14.56 1.59
CA TYR A 191 13.84 15.79 2.36
C TYR A 191 15.23 16.31 2.77
N ILE A 192 16.12 15.42 3.20
CA ILE A 192 17.49 15.80 3.63
C ILE A 192 18.36 16.23 2.45
N LEU A 193 18.23 15.56 1.29
CA LEU A 193 19.01 15.81 0.08
C LEU A 193 18.45 16.97 -0.77
N GLY A 194 17.20 17.36 -0.51
CA GLY A 194 16.50 18.44 -1.19
C GLY A 194 15.97 18.06 -2.57
N ASP A 195 15.90 19.04 -3.46
CA ASP A 195 15.38 18.90 -4.82
C ASP A 195 16.43 18.41 -5.84
N THR A 196 17.70 18.31 -5.42
CA THR A 196 18.82 17.93 -6.29
C THR A 196 18.78 16.48 -6.78
N PHE A 197 18.16 15.58 -6.02
CA PHE A 197 18.05 14.16 -6.36
C PHE A 197 16.61 13.69 -6.15
N VAL A 198 15.90 13.29 -7.20
CA VAL A 198 14.53 12.76 -7.11
C VAL A 198 14.57 11.23 -7.04
N PHE A 199 14.39 10.66 -5.85
CA PHE A 199 14.33 9.20 -5.63
C PHE A 199 12.93 8.62 -5.80
N LEU A 200 11.92 9.40 -5.43
CA LEU A 200 10.52 9.01 -5.45
C LEU A 200 9.78 9.97 -6.36
N GLU A 201 8.84 9.43 -7.13
CA GLU A 201 7.89 10.28 -7.83
C GLU A 201 7.07 11.07 -6.82
N GLY A 202 7.05 12.38 -7.02
CA GLY A 202 6.40 13.33 -6.14
C GLY A 202 6.88 14.74 -6.44
N ARG A 203 6.15 15.71 -5.92
CA ARG A 203 6.51 17.13 -6.02
C ARG A 203 7.34 17.50 -4.80
N VAL A 204 8.54 17.98 -5.07
CA VAL A 204 9.46 18.51 -4.05
C VAL A 204 9.43 20.03 -4.20
N GLU A 205 8.80 20.70 -3.25
CA GLU A 205 8.55 22.14 -3.35
C GLU A 205 8.99 22.85 -2.07
N PRO A 206 9.59 24.05 -2.17
CA PRO A 206 9.84 24.86 -1.00
C PRO A 206 8.52 25.18 -0.29
N PHE A 207 8.52 25.01 1.02
CA PHE A 207 7.36 25.25 1.85
C PHE A 207 7.11 26.75 1.98
N SER A 208 6.04 27.24 1.36
CA SER A 208 5.66 28.66 1.39
C SER A 208 4.23 28.83 1.94
N PRO A 209 4.04 28.82 3.27
CA PRO A 209 2.76 29.18 3.86
C PRO A 209 2.49 30.66 3.58
N GLU A 210 1.33 30.98 3.01
CA GLU A 210 0.83 32.36 2.86
C GLU A 210 1.83 33.31 2.13
N ASN A 211 2.50 32.81 1.09
CA ASN A 211 3.51 33.53 0.29
C ASN A 211 4.79 33.94 1.05
N GLN A 212 5.01 33.42 2.26
CA GLN A 212 6.29 33.57 2.95
C GLN A 212 7.12 32.29 2.74
N ALA A 213 8.00 32.31 1.74
CA ALA A 213 8.87 31.18 1.46
C ALA A 213 9.82 30.93 2.65
N MET A 214 9.65 29.78 3.31
CA MET A 214 10.62 29.29 4.29
C MET A 214 11.75 28.61 3.51
N ALA A 215 12.82 29.34 3.24
CA ALA A 215 13.88 28.95 2.29
C ALA A 215 14.52 27.57 2.53
N ASN A 216 14.45 27.02 3.75
CA ASN A 216 15.10 25.75 4.10
C ASN A 216 14.12 24.62 4.43
N VAL A 217 12.81 24.81 4.27
CA VAL A 217 11.83 23.75 4.52
C VAL A 217 11.31 23.28 3.19
N ILE A 218 11.55 22.01 2.88
CA ILE A 218 11.09 21.38 1.65
C ILE A 218 9.90 20.49 1.99
N ARG A 219 8.84 20.58 1.19
CA ARG A 219 7.69 19.71 1.27
C ARG A 219 7.79 18.66 0.17
N VAL A 220 7.74 17.39 0.55
CA VAL A 220 7.55 16.28 -0.39
C VAL A 220 6.07 15.93 -0.38
N THR A 221 5.38 16.24 -1.47
CA THR A 221 3.93 15.96 -1.63
C THR A 221 3.63 15.17 -2.89
N ASP A 222 2.40 14.66 -2.97
CA ASP A 222 1.85 13.92 -4.10
C ASP A 222 2.64 12.64 -4.39
N ASN A 223 3.28 12.10 -3.35
CA ASN A 223 3.97 10.83 -3.43
C ASN A 223 2.91 9.70 -3.32
N PRO A 224 2.79 8.79 -4.30
CA PRO A 224 1.80 7.70 -4.27
C PRO A 224 1.88 6.83 -3.00
N GLY A 225 3.05 6.77 -2.38
CA GLY A 225 3.31 6.03 -1.15
C GLY A 225 2.80 6.69 0.14
N GLU A 226 2.31 7.94 0.12
CA GLU A 226 1.83 8.63 1.33
C GLU A 226 0.68 7.89 2.01
N GLY A 227 -0.24 7.33 1.22
CA GLY A 227 -1.35 6.52 1.75
C GLY A 227 -0.85 5.28 2.49
N LEU A 228 0.14 4.59 1.91
CA LEU A 228 0.79 3.44 2.53
C LEU A 228 1.48 3.82 3.85
N ILE A 229 2.26 4.91 3.86
CA ILE A 229 2.94 5.41 5.06
C ILE A 229 1.91 5.72 6.16
N THR A 230 0.83 6.42 5.81
CA THR A 230 -0.22 6.82 6.75
C THR A 230 -0.94 5.61 7.34
N THR A 231 -1.37 4.67 6.49
CA THR A 231 -2.02 3.44 6.96
C THR A 231 -1.07 2.62 7.83
N ALA A 232 0.18 2.43 7.41
CA ALA A 232 1.19 1.71 8.19
C ALA A 232 1.45 2.38 9.54
N PHE A 233 1.56 3.70 9.59
CA PHE A 233 1.74 4.47 10.82
C PHE A 233 0.58 4.26 11.79
N ILE A 234 -0.66 4.33 11.32
CA ILE A 234 -1.87 4.11 12.14
C ILE A 234 -1.87 2.69 12.71
N VAL A 235 -1.72 1.67 11.85
CA VAL A 235 -1.77 0.27 12.29
C VAL A 235 -0.62 -0.05 13.24
N LEU A 236 0.59 0.46 12.97
CA LEU A 236 1.75 0.25 13.84
C LEU A 236 1.60 0.97 15.19
N THR A 237 1.02 2.18 15.21
CA THR A 237 0.69 2.90 16.44
C THR A 237 -0.29 2.07 17.29
N ILE A 238 -1.36 1.56 16.70
CA ILE A 238 -2.34 0.69 17.38
C ILE A 238 -1.65 -0.57 17.90
N ARG A 239 -0.82 -1.23 17.08
CA ARG A 239 -0.07 -2.45 17.46
C ARG A 239 0.84 -2.17 18.66
N LEU A 240 1.62 -1.09 18.63
CA LEU A 240 2.51 -0.69 19.72
C LEU A 240 1.74 -0.40 21.01
N PHE A 241 0.65 0.38 20.92
CA PHE A 241 -0.11 0.80 22.10
C PHE A 241 -0.87 -0.35 22.78
N LEU A 242 -1.33 -1.33 21.99
CA LEU A 242 -2.01 -2.51 22.53
C LEU A 242 -1.03 -3.59 23.03
N SER A 243 0.18 -3.65 22.47
CA SER A 243 1.21 -4.61 22.85
C SER A 243 1.89 -4.26 24.19
N GLN A 244 2.44 -5.28 24.85
CA GLN A 244 3.35 -5.05 25.98
C GLN A 244 4.72 -4.63 25.43
N LEU A 245 5.31 -3.60 26.05
CA LEU A 245 6.70 -3.21 25.82
C LEU A 245 7.64 -4.38 26.12
N LYS A 246 8.11 -5.02 25.05
CA LYS A 246 9.19 -6.01 25.13
C LYS A 246 10.36 -5.44 24.36
N PHE A 247 11.57 -5.63 24.87
CA PHE A 247 12.80 -5.17 24.21
C PHE A 247 12.91 -5.69 22.76
N LYS A 248 12.36 -6.88 22.49
CA LYS A 248 12.25 -7.45 21.14
C LYS A 248 11.48 -6.58 20.14
N ASN A 249 10.66 -5.64 20.60
CA ASN A 249 9.85 -4.76 19.74
C ASN A 249 10.53 -3.40 19.50
N ILE A 250 11.79 -3.21 19.90
CA ILE A 250 12.49 -1.93 19.70
C ILE A 250 12.59 -1.53 18.22
N TYR A 251 12.72 -2.52 17.31
CA TYR A 251 12.71 -2.25 15.87
C TYR A 251 11.39 -1.64 15.38
N GLN A 252 10.25 -2.04 15.98
CA GLN A 252 8.93 -1.48 15.64
C GLN A 252 8.82 -0.02 16.09
N PHE A 253 9.49 0.35 17.18
CA PHE A 253 9.56 1.74 17.62
C PHE A 253 10.37 2.60 16.64
N PHE A 254 11.50 2.09 16.12
CA PHE A 254 12.25 2.76 15.06
C PHE A 254 11.45 2.89 13.77
N GLN A 255 10.77 1.82 13.33
CA GLN A 255 9.86 1.88 12.18
C GLN A 255 8.76 2.94 12.39
N TRP A 256 8.15 2.96 13.58
CA TRP A 256 7.13 3.95 13.94
C TRP A 256 7.67 5.38 13.88
N ALA A 257 8.89 5.62 14.38
CA ALA A 257 9.54 6.93 14.32
C ALA A 257 9.85 7.37 12.88
N ILE A 258 10.32 6.46 12.02
CA ILE A 258 10.56 6.72 10.60
C ILE A 258 9.26 7.07 9.87
N LEU A 259 8.21 6.26 10.06
CA LEU A 259 6.88 6.49 9.47
C LEU A 259 6.29 7.83 9.94
N GLY A 260 6.34 8.11 11.25
CA GLY A 260 5.88 9.36 11.84
C GLY A 260 6.65 10.58 11.32
N GLY A 261 7.98 10.46 11.21
CA GLY A 261 8.82 11.52 10.65
C GLY A 261 8.49 11.84 9.20
N ALA A 262 8.34 10.81 8.36
CA ALA A 262 7.96 10.99 6.96
C ALA A 262 6.57 11.63 6.82
N MET A 263 5.61 11.19 7.64
CA MET A 263 4.26 11.77 7.68
C MET A 263 4.25 13.23 8.16
N LEU A 264 5.13 13.62 9.09
CA LEU A 264 5.28 15.00 9.54
C LEU A 264 5.87 15.89 8.44
N ILE A 265 6.90 15.43 7.73
CA ILE A 265 7.55 16.17 6.64
C ILE A 265 6.66 16.31 5.40
N GLY A 266 5.73 15.38 5.17
CA GLY A 266 4.75 15.51 4.10
C GLY A 266 3.81 16.71 4.25
N PHE A 267 3.68 17.27 5.48
CA PHE A 267 2.80 18.42 5.79
C PHE A 267 1.36 18.29 5.28
N ASN A 268 0.90 17.05 5.05
CA ASN A 268 -0.40 16.78 4.47
C ASN A 268 -1.46 16.67 5.58
N ARG A 269 -2.28 17.72 5.65
CA ARG A 269 -3.38 17.89 6.60
C ARG A 269 -4.35 16.70 6.62
N THR A 270 -4.66 16.17 5.44
CA THR A 270 -5.62 15.08 5.29
C THR A 270 -5.11 13.82 5.99
N HIS A 271 -3.83 13.48 5.81
CA HIS A 271 -3.24 12.29 6.46
C HIS A 271 -3.19 12.43 7.98
N TRP A 272 -2.87 13.62 8.48
CA TRP A 272 -2.86 13.90 9.93
C TRP A 272 -4.25 13.76 10.53
N ALA A 273 -5.26 14.32 9.87
CA ALA A 273 -6.65 14.21 10.28
C ALA A 273 -7.13 12.75 10.24
N VAL A 274 -6.84 12.01 9.16
CA VAL A 274 -7.19 10.59 9.03
C VAL A 274 -6.56 9.75 10.14
N ALA A 275 -5.28 9.98 10.47
CA ALA A 275 -4.63 9.27 11.57
C ALA A 275 -5.25 9.61 12.92
N ALA A 276 -5.51 10.89 13.21
CA ALA A 276 -6.14 11.31 14.46
C ALA A 276 -7.54 10.70 14.62
N ILE A 277 -8.37 10.75 13.57
CA ILE A 277 -9.72 10.16 13.57
C ILE A 277 -9.64 8.64 13.74
N SER A 278 -8.74 7.95 13.04
CA SER A 278 -8.59 6.49 13.14
C SER A 278 -8.16 6.05 14.54
N LEU A 279 -7.23 6.78 15.16
CA LEU A 279 -6.81 6.53 16.54
C LEU A 279 -7.93 6.83 17.54
N ALA A 280 -8.72 7.89 17.32
CA ALA A 280 -9.88 8.20 18.15
C ALA A 280 -10.96 7.12 18.07
N ILE A 281 -11.32 6.68 16.85
CA ILE A 281 -12.26 5.57 16.65
C ILE A 281 -11.75 4.31 17.35
N THR A 282 -10.47 3.97 17.18
CA THR A 282 -9.85 2.81 17.85
C THR A 282 -9.94 2.92 19.38
N PHE A 283 -9.69 4.10 19.93
CA PHE A 283 -9.82 4.34 21.36
C PHE A 283 -11.25 4.07 21.86
N PHE A 284 -12.28 4.52 21.12
CA PHE A 284 -13.68 4.27 21.50
C PHE A 284 -14.13 2.82 21.26
N MET A 285 -13.58 2.13 20.25
CA MET A 285 -13.94 0.74 19.95
C MET A 285 -13.24 -0.30 20.84
N THR A 286 -12.16 0.06 21.52
CA THR A 286 -11.38 -0.86 22.37
C THR A 286 -11.94 -0.98 23.79
N ASN A 287 -11.64 -2.10 24.46
CA ASN A 287 -12.10 -2.37 25.83
C ASN A 287 -11.38 -1.45 26.85
N LEU A 288 -11.97 -1.27 28.04
CA LEU A 288 -11.41 -0.38 29.09
C LEU A 288 -9.95 -0.69 29.45
N GLU A 289 -9.55 -1.96 29.51
CA GLU A 289 -8.16 -2.35 29.76
C GLU A 289 -7.20 -1.90 28.66
N GLN A 290 -7.63 -1.99 27.40
CA GLN A 290 -6.85 -1.54 26.25
C GLN A 290 -6.79 0.00 26.19
N ARG A 291 -7.88 0.68 26.52
CA ARG A 291 -7.92 2.15 26.64
C ARG A 291 -6.93 2.67 27.68
N LYS A 292 -6.80 2.00 28.83
CA LYS A 292 -5.79 2.35 29.85
C LYS A 292 -4.38 2.28 29.27
N LYS A 293 -4.05 1.23 28.52
CA LYS A 293 -2.74 1.10 27.86
C LYS A 293 -2.49 2.23 26.85
N ILE A 294 -3.49 2.54 26.01
CA ILE A 294 -3.41 3.66 25.07
C ILE A 294 -3.15 4.98 25.81
N LEU A 295 -3.89 5.27 26.88
CA LEU A 295 -3.69 6.49 27.69
C LEU A 295 -2.30 6.54 28.32
N THR A 296 -1.80 5.44 28.87
CA THR A 296 -0.44 5.36 29.43
C THR A 296 0.62 5.68 28.36
N TRP A 297 0.48 5.12 27.16
CA TRP A 297 1.37 5.41 26.04
C TRP A 297 1.28 6.87 25.57
N SER A 298 0.07 7.41 25.45
CA SER A 298 -0.14 8.82 25.12
C SER A 298 0.51 9.75 26.14
N LEU A 299 0.47 9.40 27.44
CA LEU A 299 1.17 10.15 28.48
C LEU A 299 2.69 10.11 28.31
N TYR A 300 3.27 8.94 28.00
CA TYR A 300 4.72 8.85 27.73
C TYR A 300 5.13 9.69 26.51
N LEU A 301 4.34 9.66 25.44
CA LEU A 301 4.60 10.49 24.26
C LEU A 301 4.45 11.99 24.58
N LEU A 302 3.44 12.37 25.37
CA LEU A 302 3.24 13.74 25.82
C LEU A 302 4.44 14.25 26.64
N TRP A 303 5.05 13.39 27.47
CA TRP A 303 6.27 13.72 28.21
C TRP A 303 7.52 13.84 27.32
N LEU A 304 7.60 13.06 26.24
CA LEU A 304 8.70 13.15 25.27
C LEU A 304 8.57 14.37 24.34
N LEU A 305 7.36 14.85 24.12
CA LEU A 305 7.07 15.91 23.16
C LEU A 305 7.81 17.23 23.44
N PRO A 306 7.90 17.76 24.68
CA PRO A 306 8.74 18.91 24.99
C PRO A 306 10.22 18.70 24.68
N ILE A 307 10.77 17.51 24.93
CA ILE A 307 12.19 17.20 24.65
C ILE A 307 12.47 17.31 23.15
N VAL A 308 11.51 16.90 22.32
CA VAL A 308 11.61 16.99 20.86
C VAL A 308 11.37 18.45 20.42
N ILE A 309 10.29 19.11 20.87
CA ILE A 309 9.85 20.40 20.32
C ILE A 309 10.68 21.58 20.86
N LEU A 310 11.05 21.60 22.14
CA LEU A 310 11.69 22.77 22.77
C LEU A 310 12.98 23.23 22.07
N PRO A 311 13.91 22.34 21.65
CA PRO A 311 15.09 22.77 20.90
C PRO A 311 14.76 23.57 19.64
N GLY A 312 13.69 23.19 18.93
CA GLY A 312 13.23 23.92 17.73
C GLY A 312 12.64 25.28 18.06
N LEU A 313 11.94 25.41 19.20
CA LEU A 313 11.40 26.69 19.67
C LEU A 313 12.48 27.65 20.19
N ILE A 314 13.55 27.12 20.78
CA ILE A 314 14.68 27.92 21.28
C ILE A 314 15.55 28.45 20.13
N MET A 315 15.65 27.69 19.03
CA MET A 315 16.46 28.03 17.86
C MET A 315 15.60 28.12 16.58
N PRO A 316 14.69 29.12 16.48
CA PRO A 316 13.71 29.19 15.40
C PRO A 316 14.36 29.31 14.01
N ASP A 317 15.52 29.96 13.91
CA ASP A 317 16.23 30.16 12.65
C ASP A 317 16.97 28.90 12.15
N SER A 318 17.13 27.89 13.00
CA SER A 318 17.77 26.62 12.62
C SER A 318 16.87 25.81 11.67
N PRO A 319 17.42 24.94 10.80
CA PRO A 319 16.61 24.07 9.94
C PRO A 319 15.58 23.23 10.72
N TYR A 320 15.96 22.80 11.93
CA TYR A 320 15.06 22.08 12.83
C TYR A 320 13.95 22.99 13.40
N GLY A 321 14.28 24.21 13.81
CA GLY A 321 13.32 25.21 14.29
C GLY A 321 12.28 25.57 13.22
N GLN A 322 12.73 25.77 11.98
CA GLN A 322 11.86 26.04 10.84
C GLN A 322 10.92 24.85 10.54
N LEU A 323 11.42 23.60 10.63
CA LEU A 323 10.57 22.41 10.51
C LEU A 323 9.49 22.36 11.60
N VAL A 324 9.85 22.61 12.86
CA VAL A 324 8.91 22.65 13.99
C VAL A 324 7.86 23.75 13.79
N GLN A 325 8.28 24.94 13.37
CA GLN A 325 7.38 26.06 13.08
C GLN A 325 6.44 25.74 11.91
N ALA A 326 6.96 25.19 10.81
CA ALA A 326 6.16 24.76 9.66
C ALA A 326 5.13 23.70 10.06
N ALA A 327 5.51 22.73 10.91
CA ALA A 327 4.61 21.72 11.42
C ALA A 327 3.51 22.32 12.29
N PHE A 328 3.86 23.29 13.14
CA PHE A 328 2.89 24.00 13.98
C PHE A 328 1.90 24.83 13.15
N VAL A 329 2.41 25.61 12.18
CA VAL A 329 1.57 26.39 11.23
C VAL A 329 0.62 25.47 10.47
N ARG A 330 1.09 24.29 10.02
CA ARG A 330 0.22 23.32 9.36
C ARG A 330 -0.81 22.72 10.29
N LEU A 331 -0.42 22.39 11.52
CA LEU A 331 -1.34 21.84 12.52
C LEU A 331 -2.44 22.82 12.88
N THR A 332 -2.10 24.10 13.11
CA THR A 332 -3.09 25.13 13.41
C THR A 332 -3.99 25.42 12.20
N SER A 333 -3.47 25.31 10.98
CA SER A 333 -4.26 25.52 9.76
C SER A 333 -5.40 24.50 9.57
N LEU A 334 -5.36 23.34 10.24
CA LEU A 334 -6.49 22.39 10.26
C LEU A 334 -7.76 23.00 10.85
N PHE A 335 -7.61 23.98 11.75
CA PHE A 335 -8.70 24.62 12.48
C PHE A 335 -9.12 25.96 11.86
N THR A 336 -8.41 26.45 10.84
CA THR A 336 -8.73 27.71 10.15
C THR A 336 -9.54 27.42 8.88
N THR A 337 -10.71 28.03 8.73
CA THR A 337 -11.59 27.83 7.56
C THR A 337 -11.04 28.44 6.28
N GLN A 338 -10.25 29.52 6.38
CA GLN A 338 -9.66 30.23 5.22
C GLN A 338 -8.77 29.31 4.37
N SER A 339 -8.16 28.31 5.00
CA SER A 339 -7.32 27.29 4.38
C SER A 339 -8.03 26.34 3.40
N TYR A 340 -9.37 26.42 3.30
CA TYR A 340 -10.19 25.56 2.44
C TYR A 340 -10.91 26.33 1.33
N VAL A 341 -10.72 27.66 1.24
CA VAL A 341 -11.45 28.52 0.31
C VAL A 341 -10.71 28.70 -1.03
N ASP A 342 -9.39 28.50 -1.07
CA ASP A 342 -8.58 28.57 -2.30
C ASP A 342 -7.66 27.33 -2.40
N PRO A 343 -7.92 26.38 -3.33
CA PRO A 343 -7.05 25.24 -3.61
C PRO A 343 -5.81 25.60 -4.43
#